data_AF-A6RE53-F1
#
_entry.id   AF-A6RE53-F1
#
_cell.length_a   1.000
_cell.length_b   1.000
_cell.length_c   1.000
_cell.angle_alpha   90.00
_cell.angle_beta   90.00
_cell.angle_gamma   90.00
#
_symmetry.space_group_name_H-M   'P 1'
#
loop_
_entity.id
_entity.type
_entity.pdbx_description
1 polymer ?
#
loop_
_entity_poly.entity_id
_entity_poly.type
_entity_poly.pdbx_seq_one_letter_code
_entity_poly.pdbx_strand_id
1 'polypeptide(L)'
;MESSENNGADDDRSTKPDDTLKYHLLGPSLTKAGQSTVDQQKVSEIIYNASKGSKFFSHEKFRDQLLTTKIERILAQMQKLGKNDLLLYTRRADEYLAELEVGRDLSQIVVHIDCDAFFAAVEELDRPELRELPMAVGKGVLTTCNYHARKFGCRSGMAGFIARKLCPDLILIPQNYQKYTAKAEEIRAILSSFDPQFQSASIDEAYLNITGYCATNEIEPEVAVRRLRSQVMEQTKVAVSAGIAPNARIAKICSNWNKPNGQHYVPNDRSIIMKFMSEIPVRKINGVGRVFERELEAIGIKNCSDIFTHRGVILPLFGEKCYKFLMQCYLGLGSTKIRPVEESERKSVGTERTFRDIDDIADLQEMLQLTSP
;
A
#
# COMPACT_ATOMS: atom_id res chain seq x y z
N MET A 1 -1.50 -59.14 -3.49
CA MET A 1 -1.43 -58.92 -2.04
C MET A 1 -0.17 -58.12 -1.81
N GLU A 2 -0.15 -56.84 -1.49
CA GLU A 2 -1.16 -55.94 -0.94
C GLU A 2 -1.08 -54.58 -1.65
N SER A 3 -2.25 -53.95 -1.72
CA SER A 3 -2.52 -52.58 -2.10
C SER A 3 -1.96 -51.59 -1.09
N SER A 4 -1.28 -50.53 -1.56
CA SER A 4 -1.11 -49.30 -0.78
C SER A 4 -1.59 -48.13 -1.61
N GLU A 5 -2.78 -47.65 -1.24
CA GLU A 5 -3.51 -46.52 -1.79
C GLU A 5 -2.70 -45.23 -1.66
N ASN A 6 -2.58 -44.52 -2.77
CA ASN A 6 -1.98 -43.20 -2.83
C ASN A 6 -3.08 -42.17 -2.57
N ASN A 7 -3.20 -41.71 -1.33
CA ASN A 7 -4.14 -40.65 -0.95
C ASN A 7 -3.63 -39.31 -1.49
N GLY A 8 -4.12 -38.93 -2.67
CA GLY A 8 -4.10 -37.56 -3.14
C GLY A 8 -4.97 -36.70 -2.23
N ALA A 9 -4.34 -35.81 -1.47
CA ALA A 9 -5.04 -34.73 -0.80
C ALA A 9 -5.28 -33.62 -1.84
N ASP A 10 -6.47 -33.65 -2.45
CA ASP A 10 -7.08 -32.49 -3.07
C ASP A 10 -7.20 -31.38 -2.01
N ASP A 11 -6.49 -30.26 -2.21
CA ASP A 11 -6.67 -29.01 -1.45
C ASP A 11 -7.91 -28.30 -1.99
N ASP A 12 -9.09 -28.93 -1.86
CA ASP A 12 -10.38 -28.29 -2.11
C ASP A 12 -10.74 -27.40 -0.91
N ARG A 13 -10.04 -26.26 -0.80
CA ARG A 13 -10.51 -25.16 0.04
C ARG A 13 -11.60 -24.43 -0.73
N SER A 14 -12.82 -24.97 -0.69
CA SER A 14 -14.01 -24.16 -0.91
C SER A 14 -14.04 -23.09 0.21
N THR A 15 -13.46 -21.91 -0.05
CA THR A 15 -13.58 -20.76 0.85
C THR A 15 -15.05 -20.51 1.12
N LYS A 16 -15.48 -20.58 2.39
CA LYS A 16 -16.88 -20.35 2.74
C LYS A 16 -17.23 -18.92 2.33
N PRO A 17 -18.48 -18.64 1.87
CA PRO A 17 -18.88 -17.29 1.47
C PRO A 17 -18.65 -16.21 2.54
N ASP A 18 -18.65 -16.59 3.82
CA ASP A 18 -18.36 -15.67 4.91
C ASP A 18 -16.87 -15.31 5.04
N ASP A 19 -15.95 -16.16 4.56
CA ASP A 19 -14.50 -15.94 4.71
C ASP A 19 -14.00 -14.82 3.78
N THR A 20 -14.51 -14.74 2.56
CA THR A 20 -14.17 -13.65 1.61
C THR A 20 -14.68 -12.31 2.10
N LEU A 21 -15.91 -12.27 2.61
CA LEU A 21 -16.50 -11.07 3.20
C LEU A 21 -15.75 -10.63 4.47
N LYS A 22 -15.38 -11.57 5.34
CA LYS A 22 -14.56 -11.31 6.53
C LYS A 22 -13.22 -10.68 6.16
N TYR A 23 -12.55 -11.19 5.12
CA TYR A 23 -11.32 -10.57 4.60
C TYR A 23 -11.60 -9.18 4.01
N HIS A 24 -12.68 -9.02 3.25
CA HIS A 24 -13.08 -7.74 2.68
C HIS A 24 -13.26 -6.65 3.76
N LEU A 25 -13.94 -6.99 4.85
CA LEU A 25 -14.24 -6.08 5.96
C LEU A 25 -13.00 -5.67 6.78
N LEU A 26 -11.87 -6.38 6.68
CA LEU A 26 -10.62 -5.97 7.33
C LEU A 26 -10.10 -4.60 6.83
N GLY A 27 -10.54 -4.19 5.64
CA GLY A 27 -10.25 -2.90 5.03
C GLY A 27 -8.91 -2.87 4.27
N PRO A 28 -8.62 -1.75 3.60
CA PRO A 28 -7.45 -1.63 2.70
C PRO A 28 -6.10 -1.59 3.42
N SER A 29 -6.09 -1.29 4.72
CA SER A 29 -4.88 -1.05 5.53
C SER A 29 -4.40 -2.28 6.31
N LEU A 30 -4.86 -3.49 5.95
CA LEU A 30 -4.52 -4.72 6.65
C LEU A 30 -3.01 -4.97 6.76
N THR A 31 -2.26 -4.66 5.70
CA THR A 31 -0.82 -4.96 5.57
C THR A 31 0.10 -3.87 6.12
N LYS A 32 -0.44 -2.92 6.91
CA LYS A 32 0.35 -1.83 7.55
C LYS A 32 1.36 -2.41 8.54
N ALA A 33 2.57 -1.83 8.56
CA ALA A 33 3.65 -2.21 9.46
C ALA A 33 3.24 -2.13 10.94
N GLY A 34 3.83 -2.99 11.78
CA GLY A 34 3.53 -3.06 13.22
C GLY A 34 2.32 -3.93 13.59
N GLN A 35 1.83 -4.77 12.68
CA GLN A 35 0.71 -5.70 12.91
C GLN A 35 1.09 -7.19 12.75
N SER A 36 2.38 -7.53 12.67
CA SER A 36 2.83 -8.91 12.41
C SER A 36 2.43 -9.90 13.50
N THR A 37 2.29 -9.45 14.75
CA THR A 37 1.91 -10.28 15.90
C THR A 37 0.40 -10.29 16.17
N VAL A 38 -0.39 -9.61 15.35
CA VAL A 38 -1.83 -9.47 15.56
C VAL A 38 -2.56 -10.71 15.06
N ASP A 39 -3.42 -11.28 15.89
CA ASP A 39 -4.36 -12.32 15.49
C ASP A 39 -5.42 -11.74 14.54
N GLN A 40 -5.19 -11.89 13.25
CA GLN A 40 -6.09 -11.35 12.21
C GLN A 40 -7.44 -12.06 12.17
N GLN A 41 -7.54 -13.31 12.64
CA GLN A 41 -8.82 -14.02 12.70
C GLN A 41 -9.70 -13.40 13.77
N LYS A 42 -9.16 -13.20 14.99
CA LYS A 42 -9.87 -12.51 16.07
C LYS A 42 -10.28 -11.10 15.69
N VAL A 43 -9.38 -10.32 15.06
CA VAL A 43 -9.71 -8.97 14.57
C VAL A 43 -10.83 -9.02 13.53
N SER A 44 -10.76 -9.95 12.58
CA SER A 44 -11.81 -10.12 11.56
C SER A 44 -13.17 -10.44 12.18
N GLU A 45 -13.21 -11.33 13.18
CA GLU A 45 -14.45 -11.68 13.87
C GLU A 45 -15.06 -10.50 14.62
N ILE A 46 -14.25 -9.71 15.33
CA ILE A 46 -14.73 -8.53 16.04
C ILE A 46 -15.32 -7.52 15.05
N ILE A 47 -14.61 -7.27 13.94
CA ILE A 47 -15.09 -6.35 12.89
C ILE A 47 -16.40 -6.86 12.29
N TYR A 48 -16.44 -8.14 11.88
CA TYR A 48 -17.63 -8.76 11.30
C TYR A 48 -18.83 -8.63 12.24
N ASN A 49 -18.68 -9.04 13.50
CA ASN A 49 -19.75 -8.99 14.49
C ASN A 49 -20.17 -7.56 14.82
N ALA A 50 -19.23 -6.61 14.84
CA ALA A 50 -19.54 -5.20 15.09
C ALA A 50 -20.25 -4.53 13.91
N SER A 51 -20.03 -5.00 12.68
CA SER A 51 -20.63 -4.44 11.47
C SER A 51 -21.94 -5.11 11.08
N LYS A 52 -22.15 -6.38 11.46
CA LYS A 52 -23.32 -7.19 11.09
C LYS A 52 -24.64 -6.46 11.36
N GLY A 53 -25.51 -6.41 10.35
CA GLY A 53 -26.83 -5.76 10.42
C GLY A 53 -26.85 -4.26 10.06
N SER A 54 -25.70 -3.62 9.84
CA SER A 54 -25.63 -2.22 9.39
C SER A 54 -25.86 -2.06 7.87
N LYS A 55 -26.29 -0.86 7.44
CA LYS A 55 -26.34 -0.48 6.00
C LYS A 55 -24.98 -0.69 5.31
N PHE A 56 -23.88 -0.33 6.00
CA PHE A 56 -22.50 -0.52 5.54
C PHE A 56 -22.18 -1.99 5.29
N PHE A 57 -22.51 -2.88 6.22
CA PHE A 57 -22.25 -4.31 6.08
C PHE A 57 -23.00 -4.92 4.91
N SER A 58 -24.29 -4.57 4.74
CA SER A 58 -25.07 -5.01 3.58
C SER A 58 -24.45 -4.55 2.26
N HIS A 59 -23.95 -3.30 2.22
CA HIS A 59 -23.27 -2.76 1.04
C HIS A 59 -21.94 -3.47 0.75
N GLU A 60 -21.09 -3.70 1.75
CA GLU A 60 -19.83 -4.44 1.55
C GLU A 60 -20.08 -5.90 1.16
N LYS A 61 -21.12 -6.54 1.70
CA LYS A 61 -21.56 -7.88 1.26
C LYS A 61 -21.94 -7.89 -0.22
N PHE A 62 -22.72 -6.91 -0.66
CA PHE A 62 -23.08 -6.77 -2.08
C PHE A 62 -21.84 -6.54 -2.96
N ARG A 63 -20.89 -5.71 -2.54
CA ARG A 63 -19.64 -5.48 -3.28
C ARG A 63 -18.76 -6.72 -3.36
N ASP A 64 -18.67 -7.51 -2.29
CA ASP A 64 -17.93 -8.77 -2.29
C ASP A 64 -18.56 -9.80 -3.26
N GLN A 65 -19.90 -9.85 -3.33
CA GLN A 65 -20.63 -10.66 -4.30
C GLN A 65 -20.37 -10.19 -5.75
N LEU A 66 -20.42 -8.88 -6.02
CA LEU A 66 -20.11 -8.34 -7.35
C LEU A 66 -18.69 -8.70 -7.79
N LEU A 67 -17.71 -8.63 -6.87
CA LEU A 67 -16.34 -9.03 -7.15
C LEU A 67 -16.25 -10.54 -7.42
N THR A 68 -16.97 -11.36 -6.67
CA THR A 68 -17.04 -12.81 -6.89
C THR A 68 -17.57 -13.12 -8.29
N THR A 69 -18.68 -12.52 -8.71
CA THR A 69 -19.22 -12.69 -10.07
C THR A 69 -18.25 -12.19 -11.15
N LYS A 70 -17.51 -11.11 -10.88
CA LYS A 70 -16.46 -10.64 -11.82
C LYS A 70 -15.34 -11.66 -11.95
N ILE A 71 -14.88 -12.25 -10.85
CA ILE A 71 -13.85 -13.29 -10.85
C ILE A 71 -14.31 -14.54 -11.61
N GLU A 72 -15.55 -14.98 -11.39
CA GLU A 72 -16.13 -16.10 -12.14
C GLU A 72 -16.09 -15.86 -13.67
N ARG A 73 -16.38 -14.62 -14.11
CA ARG A 73 -16.27 -14.24 -15.53
C ARG A 73 -14.83 -14.27 -16.03
N ILE A 74 -13.87 -13.79 -15.23
CA ILE A 74 -12.44 -13.84 -15.56
C ILE A 74 -12.00 -15.30 -15.72
N LEU A 75 -12.37 -16.17 -14.79
CA LEU A 75 -12.06 -17.61 -14.85
C LEU A 75 -12.70 -18.30 -16.06
N ALA A 76 -13.97 -18.01 -16.34
CA ALA A 76 -14.65 -18.53 -17.53
C ALA A 76 -14.00 -18.03 -18.83
N GLN A 77 -13.51 -16.80 -18.86
CA GLN A 77 -12.75 -16.28 -20.01
C GLN A 77 -11.39 -16.97 -20.14
N MET A 78 -10.69 -17.21 -19.03
CA MET A 78 -9.42 -17.92 -19.01
C MET A 78 -9.55 -19.36 -19.54
N GLN A 79 -10.62 -20.08 -19.16
CA GLN A 79 -10.91 -21.43 -19.65
C GLN A 79 -11.19 -21.49 -21.15
N LYS A 80 -11.67 -20.40 -21.75
CA LYS A 80 -11.93 -20.31 -23.20
C LYS A 80 -10.67 -20.06 -24.03
N LEU A 81 -9.54 -19.68 -23.42
CA LEU A 81 -8.31 -19.43 -24.14
C LEU A 81 -7.73 -20.74 -24.68
N GLY A 82 -7.65 -20.85 -26.01
CA GLY A 82 -7.04 -22.00 -26.66
C GLY A 82 -5.53 -22.01 -26.52
N LYS A 83 -4.89 -23.17 -26.74
CA LYS A 83 -3.41 -23.30 -26.70
C LYS A 83 -2.72 -22.32 -27.65
N ASN A 84 -3.29 -22.10 -28.83
CA ASN A 84 -2.72 -21.18 -29.84
C ASN A 84 -2.77 -19.72 -29.38
N ASP A 85 -3.86 -19.30 -28.73
CA ASP A 85 -3.99 -17.95 -28.18
C ASP A 85 -2.97 -17.73 -27.06
N LEU A 86 -2.82 -18.72 -26.17
CA LEU A 86 -1.84 -18.67 -25.09
C LEU A 86 -0.40 -18.55 -25.62
N LEU A 87 -0.04 -19.29 -26.68
CA LEU A 87 1.28 -19.19 -27.30
C LEU A 87 1.52 -17.80 -27.89
N LEU A 88 0.53 -17.24 -28.59
CA LEU A 88 0.60 -15.89 -29.17
C LEU A 88 0.82 -14.82 -28.09
N TYR A 89 0.00 -14.81 -27.05
CA TYR A 89 0.10 -13.83 -25.98
C TYR A 89 1.36 -14.01 -25.14
N THR A 90 1.82 -15.25 -24.95
CA THR A 90 3.09 -15.53 -24.26
C THR A 90 4.28 -14.97 -25.04
N ARG A 91 4.34 -15.19 -26.37
CA ARG A 91 5.39 -14.60 -27.21
C ARG A 91 5.36 -13.07 -27.14
N ARG A 92 4.17 -12.46 -27.25
CA ARG A 92 4.03 -11.00 -27.12
C ARG A 92 4.51 -10.49 -25.77
N ALA A 93 4.26 -11.23 -24.70
CA ALA A 93 4.78 -10.92 -23.37
C ALA A 93 6.29 -11.01 -23.30
N ASP A 94 6.89 -12.06 -23.87
CA ASP A 94 8.34 -12.25 -23.89
C ASP A 94 9.05 -11.14 -24.69
N GLU A 95 8.50 -10.75 -25.85
CA GLU A 95 9.01 -9.64 -26.66
C GLU A 95 8.96 -8.31 -25.89
N TYR A 96 7.82 -8.02 -25.25
CA TYR A 96 7.66 -6.78 -24.47
C TYR A 96 8.55 -6.75 -23.23
N LEU A 97 8.72 -7.88 -22.54
CA LEU A 97 9.65 -8.00 -21.42
C LEU A 97 11.10 -7.79 -21.86
N ALA A 98 11.49 -8.33 -23.01
CA ALA A 98 12.82 -8.10 -23.57
C ALA A 98 13.04 -6.62 -23.92
N GLU A 99 12.05 -5.95 -24.52
CA GLU A 99 12.09 -4.51 -24.79
C GLU A 99 12.28 -3.68 -23.51
N LEU A 100 11.47 -3.97 -22.48
CA LEU A 100 11.58 -3.31 -21.18
C LEU A 100 12.95 -3.54 -20.52
N GLU A 101 13.50 -4.75 -20.65
CA GLU A 101 14.78 -5.11 -20.06
C GLU A 101 15.94 -4.35 -20.72
N VAL A 102 15.90 -4.13 -22.04
CA VAL A 102 16.88 -3.29 -22.76
C VAL A 102 16.86 -1.85 -22.26
N GLY A 103 15.68 -1.33 -21.89
CA GLY A 103 15.51 0.01 -21.35
C GLY A 103 15.79 0.15 -19.84
N ARG A 104 16.28 -0.89 -19.17
CA ARG A 104 16.51 -0.86 -17.71
C ARG A 104 17.61 0.15 -17.35
N ASP A 105 17.25 1.13 -16.54
CA ASP A 105 18.18 2.09 -15.95
C ASP A 105 18.49 1.72 -14.49
N LEU A 106 19.77 1.43 -14.20
CA LEU A 106 20.30 1.16 -12.86
C LEU A 106 21.32 2.22 -12.42
N SER A 107 21.39 3.35 -13.11
CA SER A 107 22.34 4.42 -12.79
C SER A 107 21.90 5.30 -11.62
N GLN A 108 20.62 5.23 -11.23
CA GLN A 108 20.02 6.11 -10.24
C GLN A 108 19.94 5.46 -8.86
N ILE A 109 20.06 6.27 -7.80
CA ILE A 109 19.85 5.90 -6.40
C ILE A 109 18.63 6.67 -5.91
N VAL A 110 17.49 6.00 -5.96
CA VAL A 110 16.20 6.55 -5.54
C VAL A 110 15.91 6.14 -4.10
N VAL A 111 15.45 7.10 -3.31
CA VAL A 111 15.05 6.90 -1.93
C VAL A 111 13.57 7.23 -1.79
N HIS A 112 12.83 6.38 -1.10
CA HIS A 112 11.49 6.71 -0.62
C HIS A 112 11.54 6.87 0.91
N ILE A 113 11.13 8.03 1.39
CA ILE A 113 11.02 8.38 2.82
C ILE A 113 9.56 8.35 3.22
N ASP A 114 9.27 7.77 4.39
CA ASP A 114 7.92 7.61 4.92
C ASP A 114 7.94 7.81 6.45
N CYS A 115 7.30 8.87 6.93
CA CYS A 115 7.26 9.20 8.36
C CYS A 115 6.46 8.17 9.15
N ASP A 116 7.04 7.69 10.24
CA ASP A 116 6.47 6.58 10.99
C ASP A 116 5.28 7.01 11.83
N ALA A 117 4.09 6.53 11.45
CA ALA A 117 2.83 6.86 12.11
C ALA A 117 2.60 8.38 12.23
N PHE A 118 2.94 9.14 11.18
CA PHE A 118 3.16 10.59 11.21
C PHE A 118 2.25 11.40 12.12
N PHE A 119 0.94 11.46 11.88
CA PHE A 119 0.06 12.30 12.70
C PHE A 119 0.05 11.87 14.18
N ALA A 120 0.09 10.56 14.47
CA ALA A 120 0.19 10.07 15.84
C ALA A 120 1.53 10.45 16.49
N ALA A 121 2.64 10.29 15.77
CA ALA A 121 3.97 10.69 16.25
C ALA A 121 4.02 12.21 16.54
N VAL A 122 3.34 13.03 15.74
CA VAL A 122 3.23 14.48 15.94
C VAL A 122 2.38 14.80 17.17
N GLU A 123 1.31 14.07 17.46
CA GLU A 123 0.57 14.21 18.73
C GLU A 123 1.39 13.80 19.95
N GLU A 124 2.22 12.77 19.83
CA GLU A 124 3.13 12.31 20.88
C GLU A 124 4.28 13.29 21.20
N LEU A 125 4.51 14.32 20.37
CA LEU A 125 5.47 15.39 20.68
C LEU A 125 4.94 16.33 21.77
N ASP A 126 3.69 16.74 21.67
CA ASP A 126 3.05 17.66 22.63
C ASP A 126 2.61 16.93 23.89
N ARG A 127 2.34 15.62 23.77
CA ARG A 127 1.84 14.76 24.84
C ARG A 127 2.68 13.48 24.95
N PRO A 128 3.89 13.57 25.55
CA PRO A 128 4.83 12.46 25.61
C PRO A 128 4.26 11.20 26.28
N GLU A 129 3.28 11.34 27.18
CA GLU A 129 2.60 10.23 27.83
C GLU A 129 1.86 9.30 26.84
N LEU A 130 1.51 9.80 25.66
CA LEU A 130 0.83 9.01 24.62
C LEU A 130 1.71 7.96 23.97
N ARG A 131 3.05 8.05 24.10
CA ARG A 131 3.98 7.08 23.52
C ARG A 131 3.82 5.68 24.12
N GLU A 132 3.41 5.62 25.38
CA GLU A 132 3.23 4.36 26.10
C GLU A 132 1.78 3.84 26.06
N LEU A 133 0.86 4.61 25.47
CA LEU A 133 -0.58 4.31 25.48
C LEU A 133 -1.10 4.06 24.05
N PRO A 134 -2.08 3.17 23.85
CA PRO A 134 -2.69 3.00 22.53
C PRO A 134 -3.48 4.26 22.16
N MET A 135 -3.09 4.92 21.07
CA MET A 135 -3.78 6.12 20.59
C MET A 135 -3.97 6.13 19.07
N ALA A 136 -4.98 6.87 18.64
CA ALA A 136 -5.27 7.10 17.22
C ALA A 136 -5.69 8.54 16.95
N VAL A 137 -5.40 9.02 15.74
CA VAL A 137 -5.85 10.32 15.24
C VAL A 137 -7.08 10.11 14.36
N GLY A 138 -8.14 10.88 14.62
CA GLY A 138 -9.46 10.78 13.98
C GLY A 138 -10.49 10.09 14.87
N LYS A 139 -11.65 10.73 15.08
CA LYS A 139 -12.71 10.23 15.98
C LYS A 139 -13.76 9.36 15.27
N GLY A 140 -14.20 9.78 14.08
CA GLY A 140 -15.19 9.04 13.28
C GLY A 140 -14.54 7.87 12.55
N VAL A 141 -13.60 8.19 11.66
CA VAL A 141 -12.71 7.23 11.00
C VAL A 141 -11.28 7.56 11.40
N LEU A 142 -10.50 6.54 11.73
CA LEU A 142 -9.09 6.70 12.08
C LEU A 142 -8.30 7.11 10.84
N THR A 143 -7.61 8.24 10.92
CA THR A 143 -6.64 8.67 9.90
C THR A 143 -5.33 7.91 10.06
N THR A 144 -4.86 7.72 11.29
CA THR A 144 -3.72 6.86 11.63
C THR A 144 -3.78 6.47 13.11
N CYS A 145 -2.87 5.60 13.54
CA CYS A 145 -2.68 5.24 14.94
C CYS A 145 -1.22 4.90 15.23
N ASN A 146 -0.82 5.05 16.49
CA ASN A 146 0.54 4.73 16.92
C ASN A 146 0.80 3.22 16.93
N TYR A 147 2.06 2.84 17.05
CA TYR A 147 2.46 1.43 17.02
C TYR A 147 1.91 0.63 18.21
N HIS A 148 1.59 1.27 19.34
CA HIS A 148 0.92 0.62 20.47
C HIS A 148 -0.50 0.19 20.11
N ALA A 149 -1.30 1.07 19.50
CA ALA A 149 -2.65 0.73 19.03
C ALA A 149 -2.63 -0.32 17.89
N ARG A 150 -1.62 -0.31 17.02
CA ARG A 150 -1.49 -1.31 15.94
C ARG A 150 -1.38 -2.76 16.46
N LYS A 151 -0.82 -2.97 17.65
CA LYS A 151 -0.75 -4.30 18.30
C LYS A 151 -2.13 -4.91 18.60
N PHE A 152 -3.18 -4.09 18.63
CA PHE A 152 -4.57 -4.53 18.79
C PHE A 152 -5.32 -4.69 17.46
N GLY A 153 -4.65 -4.41 16.33
CA GLY A 153 -5.25 -4.40 14.99
C GLY A 153 -5.89 -3.07 14.60
N CYS A 154 -5.78 -2.01 15.41
CA CYS A 154 -6.20 -0.66 15.00
C CYS A 154 -5.35 -0.17 13.83
N ARG A 155 -5.98 0.52 12.87
CA ARG A 155 -5.33 0.98 11.62
C ARG A 155 -6.12 2.08 10.92
N SER A 156 -5.45 2.79 10.01
CA SER A 156 -6.04 3.83 9.18
C SER A 156 -7.21 3.30 8.34
N GLY A 157 -8.28 4.10 8.20
CA GLY A 157 -9.51 3.74 7.49
C GLY A 157 -10.49 2.90 8.31
N MET A 158 -10.17 2.56 9.56
CA MET A 158 -11.08 1.86 10.48
C MET A 158 -12.02 2.86 11.16
N ALA A 159 -13.29 2.49 11.37
CA ALA A 159 -14.21 3.30 12.16
C ALA A 159 -13.79 3.34 13.64
N GLY A 160 -13.83 4.52 14.27
CA GLY A 160 -13.37 4.72 15.64
C GLY A 160 -14.12 3.87 16.68
N PHE A 161 -15.41 3.61 16.46
CA PHE A 161 -16.19 2.72 17.34
C PHE A 161 -15.76 1.25 17.22
N ILE A 162 -15.32 0.81 16.04
CA ILE A 162 -14.77 -0.54 15.84
C ILE A 162 -13.39 -0.63 16.48
N ALA A 163 -12.55 0.39 16.29
CA ALA A 163 -11.22 0.44 16.90
C ALA A 163 -11.30 0.36 18.44
N ARG A 164 -12.28 1.01 19.07
CA ARG A 164 -12.54 0.88 20.52
C ARG A 164 -13.01 -0.51 20.96
N LYS A 165 -13.67 -1.27 20.08
CA LYS A 165 -14.00 -2.68 20.38
C LYS A 165 -12.76 -3.58 20.33
N LEU A 166 -11.78 -3.25 19.48
CA LEU A 166 -10.49 -3.94 19.43
C LEU A 166 -9.58 -3.56 20.60
N CYS A 167 -9.60 -2.29 20.99
CA CYS A 167 -8.80 -1.72 22.07
C CYS A 167 -9.68 -0.79 22.93
N PRO A 168 -10.28 -1.30 24.02
CA PRO A 168 -11.16 -0.50 24.88
C PRO A 168 -10.52 0.77 25.44
N ASP A 169 -9.22 0.71 25.75
CA ASP A 169 -8.45 1.83 26.29
C ASP A 169 -7.91 2.80 25.22
N LEU A 170 -8.36 2.67 23.96
CA LEU A 170 -7.87 3.49 22.84
C LEU A 170 -8.21 4.97 23.01
N ILE A 171 -7.18 5.80 23.04
CA ILE A 171 -7.30 7.27 23.08
C ILE A 171 -7.52 7.81 21.67
N LEU A 172 -8.63 8.50 21.43
CA LEU A 172 -8.92 9.14 20.13
C LEU A 172 -8.66 10.66 20.18
N ILE A 173 -7.70 11.12 19.39
CA ILE A 173 -7.30 12.52 19.26
C ILE A 173 -7.93 13.11 17.98
N PRO A 174 -8.52 14.33 18.02
CA PRO A 174 -9.01 14.99 16.81
C PRO A 174 -7.87 15.35 15.85
N GLN A 175 -8.15 15.50 14.55
CA GLN A 175 -7.14 15.92 13.58
C GLN A 175 -6.72 17.38 13.79
N ASN A 176 -5.43 17.67 13.63
CA ASN A 176 -4.86 19.02 13.56
C ASN A 176 -3.95 19.18 12.34
N TYR A 177 -4.55 19.48 11.17
CA TYR A 177 -3.80 19.59 9.92
C TYR A 177 -2.78 20.71 9.89
N GLN A 178 -3.00 21.82 10.60
CA GLN A 178 -2.02 22.92 10.66
C GLN A 178 -0.71 22.43 11.30
N LYS A 179 -0.80 21.72 12.42
CA LYS A 179 0.34 21.11 13.10
C LYS A 179 1.06 20.09 12.22
N TYR A 180 0.31 19.24 11.53
CA TYR A 180 0.88 18.21 10.66
C TYR A 180 1.60 18.83 9.45
N THR A 181 1.03 19.87 8.85
CA THR A 181 1.64 20.60 7.73
C THR A 181 2.92 21.29 8.17
N ALA A 182 2.89 22.03 9.28
CA ALA A 182 4.08 22.70 9.81
C ALA A 182 5.22 21.71 10.09
N LYS A 183 4.92 20.56 10.71
CA LYS A 183 5.95 19.53 10.96
C LYS A 183 6.48 18.92 9.66
N ALA A 184 5.61 18.70 8.67
CA ALA A 184 6.03 18.18 7.37
C ALA A 184 6.94 19.17 6.62
N GLU A 185 6.73 20.48 6.77
CA GLU A 185 7.60 21.53 6.20
C GLU A 185 9.01 21.48 6.81
N GLU A 186 9.13 21.30 8.13
CA GLU A 186 10.43 21.10 8.79
C GLU A 186 11.17 19.87 8.22
N ILE A 187 10.46 18.74 8.06
CA ILE A 187 11.05 17.52 7.49
C ILE A 187 11.48 17.77 6.04
N ARG A 188 10.62 18.37 5.22
CA ARG A 188 10.92 18.69 3.81
C ARG A 188 12.12 19.63 3.65
N ALA A 189 12.33 20.56 4.57
CA ALA A 189 13.51 21.42 4.58
C ALA A 189 14.82 20.63 4.79
N ILE A 190 14.77 19.51 5.51
CA ILE A 190 15.92 18.61 5.63
C ILE A 190 16.09 17.80 4.34
N LEU A 191 14.99 17.27 3.79
CA LEU A 191 15.03 16.48 2.55
C LEU A 191 15.63 17.26 1.37
N SER A 192 15.34 18.55 1.26
CA SER A 192 15.87 19.40 0.18
C SER A 192 17.38 19.56 0.19
N SER A 193 18.05 19.32 1.33
CA SER A 193 19.52 19.31 1.42
C SER A 193 20.16 18.05 0.81
N PHE A 194 19.39 16.98 0.62
CA PHE A 194 19.81 15.74 -0.02
C PHE A 194 19.38 15.66 -1.48
N ASP A 195 18.21 16.21 -1.80
CA ASP A 195 17.71 16.35 -3.17
C ASP A 195 16.82 17.60 -3.27
N PRO A 196 17.30 18.71 -3.86
CA PRO A 196 16.50 19.91 -4.07
C PRO A 196 15.31 19.72 -5.03
N GLN A 197 15.25 18.61 -5.77
CA GLN A 197 14.21 18.27 -6.75
C GLN A 197 13.32 17.11 -6.28
N PHE A 198 13.32 16.83 -4.97
CA PHE A 198 12.53 15.74 -4.41
C PHE A 198 11.03 15.87 -4.76
N GLN A 199 10.36 14.73 -4.85
CA GLN A 199 8.93 14.66 -5.10
C GLN A 199 8.16 14.38 -3.80
N SER A 200 7.31 15.31 -3.34
CA SER A 200 6.39 15.03 -2.23
C SER A 200 5.25 14.13 -2.70
N ALA A 201 5.13 12.90 -2.20
CA ALA A 201 4.06 11.99 -2.58
C ALA A 201 2.78 12.23 -1.75
N SER A 202 2.96 12.57 -0.48
CA SER A 202 1.93 12.99 0.47
C SER A 202 2.53 14.00 1.44
N ILE A 203 1.82 14.31 2.53
CA ILE A 203 2.34 15.14 3.62
C ILE A 203 3.48 14.45 4.39
N ASP A 204 3.51 13.12 4.40
CA ASP A 204 4.42 12.29 5.20
C ASP A 204 5.35 11.39 4.37
N GLU A 205 5.21 11.41 3.04
CA GLU A 205 5.99 10.59 2.11
C GLU A 205 6.65 11.45 1.03
N ALA A 206 7.88 11.09 0.65
CA ALA A 206 8.62 11.74 -0.42
C ALA A 206 9.55 10.77 -1.15
N TYR A 207 9.80 11.03 -2.43
CA TYR A 207 10.85 10.39 -3.21
C TYR A 207 11.99 11.37 -3.43
N LEU A 208 13.22 10.89 -3.28
CA LEU A 208 14.45 11.64 -3.55
C LEU A 208 15.30 10.86 -4.56
N ASN A 209 16.07 11.56 -5.37
CA ASN A 209 17.17 11.01 -6.15
C ASN A 209 18.50 11.50 -5.57
N ILE A 210 19.15 10.67 -4.76
CA ILE A 210 20.39 11.02 -4.06
C ILE A 210 21.65 10.67 -4.86
N THR A 211 21.53 10.33 -6.14
CA THR A 211 22.66 9.95 -7.00
C THR A 211 23.74 11.04 -6.99
N GLY A 212 23.33 12.28 -7.26
CA GLY A 212 24.25 13.42 -7.28
C GLY A 212 24.81 13.77 -5.90
N TYR A 213 24.00 13.61 -4.84
CA TYR A 213 24.46 13.81 -3.46
C TYR A 213 25.54 12.80 -3.08
N CYS A 214 25.34 11.51 -3.37
CA CYS A 214 26.30 10.45 -3.05
C CYS A 214 27.62 10.66 -3.80
N ALA A 215 27.55 11.00 -5.10
CA ALA A 215 28.73 11.28 -5.91
C ALA A 215 29.51 12.50 -5.40
N THR A 216 28.83 13.61 -5.07
CA THR A 216 29.48 14.85 -4.61
C THR A 216 30.12 14.71 -3.23
N ASN A 217 29.54 13.89 -2.35
CA ASN A 217 30.01 13.72 -0.98
C ASN A 217 30.85 12.43 -0.79
N GLU A 218 31.12 11.69 -1.87
CA GLU A 218 31.85 10.42 -1.87
C GLU A 218 31.36 9.46 -0.78
N ILE A 219 30.04 9.28 -0.70
CA ILE A 219 29.38 8.55 0.40
C ILE A 219 28.46 7.45 -0.13
N GLU A 220 28.50 6.30 0.56
CA GLU A 220 27.62 5.18 0.24
C GLU A 220 26.14 5.51 0.48
N PRO A 221 25.21 5.04 -0.38
CA PRO A 221 23.78 5.35 -0.28
C PRO A 221 23.18 5.06 1.10
N GLU A 222 23.51 3.91 1.70
CA GLU A 222 23.00 3.54 3.01
C GLU A 222 23.46 4.49 4.12
N VAL A 223 24.68 5.02 4.01
CA VAL A 223 25.24 5.97 4.98
C VAL A 223 24.59 7.34 4.80
N ALA A 224 24.42 7.81 3.57
CA ALA A 224 23.69 9.05 3.28
C ALA A 224 22.26 9.02 3.84
N VAL A 225 21.53 7.93 3.63
CA VAL A 225 20.16 7.78 4.14
C VAL A 225 20.12 7.62 5.66
N ARG A 226 21.10 6.94 6.26
CA ARG A 226 21.22 6.88 7.73
C ARG A 226 21.43 8.28 8.32
N ARG A 227 22.29 9.08 7.67
CA ARG A 227 22.51 10.49 8.05
C ARG A 227 21.23 11.31 7.90
N LEU A 228 20.53 11.21 6.78
CA LEU A 228 19.24 11.88 6.55
C LEU A 228 18.24 11.57 7.67
N ARG A 229 18.02 10.27 7.95
CA ARG A 229 17.08 9.83 8.99
C ARG A 229 17.49 10.31 10.38
N SER A 230 18.78 10.33 10.68
CA SER A 230 19.33 10.83 11.94
C SER A 230 19.08 12.33 12.09
N GLN A 231 19.31 13.13 11.04
CA GLN A 231 19.04 14.57 11.04
C GLN A 231 17.55 14.87 11.22
N VAL A 232 16.67 14.14 10.53
CA VAL A 232 15.21 14.26 10.71
C VAL A 232 14.83 13.97 12.17
N MET A 233 15.32 12.87 12.74
CA MET A 233 15.04 12.53 14.14
C MET A 233 15.59 13.59 15.10
N GLU A 234 16.81 14.06 14.91
CA GLU A 234 17.46 15.02 15.80
C GLU A 234 16.71 16.36 15.83
N GLN A 235 16.35 16.89 14.66
CA GLN A 235 15.77 18.22 14.50
C GLN A 235 14.26 18.24 14.72
N THR A 236 13.54 17.20 14.27
CA THR A 236 12.06 17.20 14.26
C THR A 236 11.45 16.30 15.33
N LYS A 237 12.26 15.42 15.95
CA LYS A 237 11.85 14.36 16.88
C LYS A 237 10.85 13.35 16.29
N VAL A 238 10.70 13.33 14.96
CA VAL A 238 9.87 12.37 14.23
C VAL A 238 10.78 11.30 13.58
N ALA A 239 10.43 10.03 13.77
CA ALA A 239 11.09 8.94 13.09
C ALA A 239 10.62 8.83 11.62
N VAL A 240 11.57 8.56 10.74
CA VAL A 240 11.30 8.23 9.33
C VAL A 240 11.92 6.88 9.00
N SER A 241 11.20 6.10 8.20
CA SER A 241 11.73 4.89 7.57
C SER A 241 12.00 5.12 6.09
N ALA A 242 13.00 4.44 5.55
CA ALA A 242 13.50 4.70 4.21
C ALA A 242 13.70 3.43 3.39
N GLY A 243 13.40 3.50 2.10
CA GLY A 243 13.76 2.47 1.13
C GLY A 243 14.71 3.03 0.11
N ILE A 244 15.79 2.31 -0.18
CA ILE A 244 16.84 2.73 -1.11
C ILE A 244 16.85 1.72 -2.24
N ALA A 245 16.76 2.19 -3.49
CA ALA A 245 16.69 1.30 -4.64
C ALA A 245 17.01 2.02 -5.97
N PRO A 246 17.10 1.29 -7.09
CA PRO A 246 17.36 1.90 -8.39
C PRO A 246 16.21 2.75 -8.94
N ASN A 247 15.00 2.56 -8.43
CA ASN A 247 13.79 3.23 -8.90
C ASN A 247 12.74 3.38 -7.79
N ALA A 248 11.77 4.27 -8.03
CA ALA A 248 10.73 4.63 -7.07
C ALA A 248 9.88 3.45 -6.60
N ARG A 249 9.59 2.46 -7.46
CA ARG A 249 8.75 1.31 -7.09
C ARG A 249 9.42 0.47 -6.02
N ILE A 250 10.66 0.04 -6.27
CA ILE A 250 11.40 -0.79 -5.32
C ILE A 250 11.67 0.02 -4.06
N ALA A 251 12.01 1.31 -4.16
CA ALA A 251 12.23 2.18 -3.01
C ALA A 251 10.99 2.24 -2.10
N LYS A 252 9.78 2.39 -2.67
CA LYS A 252 8.52 2.39 -1.91
C LYS A 252 8.24 1.06 -1.20
N ILE A 253 8.55 -0.07 -1.83
CA ILE A 253 8.43 -1.39 -1.21
C ILE A 253 9.42 -1.49 -0.03
N CYS A 254 10.67 -1.10 -0.25
CA CYS A 254 11.75 -1.16 0.73
C CYS A 254 11.49 -0.30 1.97
N SER A 255 10.88 0.88 1.82
CA SER A 255 10.64 1.78 2.96
C SER A 255 9.67 1.22 3.99
N ASN A 256 8.90 0.19 3.62
CA ASN A 256 7.98 -0.51 4.51
C ASN A 256 8.62 -1.74 5.18
N TRP A 257 9.80 -2.18 4.72
CA TRP A 257 10.40 -3.46 5.11
C TRP A 257 10.82 -3.48 6.58
N ASN A 258 11.53 -2.45 7.00
CA ASN A 258 12.12 -2.32 8.34
C ASN A 258 11.42 -1.24 9.18
N LYS A 259 10.12 -1.00 8.94
CA LYS A 259 9.34 -0.07 9.78
C LYS A 259 9.09 -0.64 11.18
N PRO A 260 9.10 0.18 12.25
CA PRO A 260 9.44 1.61 12.29
C PRO A 260 10.94 1.89 12.39
N ASN A 261 11.30 3.15 12.10
CA ASN A 261 12.63 3.72 12.23
C ASN A 261 13.73 2.80 11.67
N GLY A 262 13.53 2.29 10.46
CA GLY A 262 14.50 1.46 9.77
C GLY A 262 14.71 1.88 8.33
N GLN A 263 15.69 1.26 7.69
CA GLN A 263 15.90 1.39 6.25
C GLN A 263 16.18 0.03 5.62
N HIS A 264 15.89 -0.10 4.33
CA HIS A 264 16.22 -1.28 3.54
C HIS A 264 16.78 -0.85 2.19
N TYR A 265 17.87 -1.50 1.76
CA TYR A 265 18.55 -1.20 0.50
C TYR A 265 18.49 -2.40 -0.44
N VAL A 266 18.03 -2.16 -1.66
CA VAL A 266 18.18 -3.07 -2.79
C VAL A 266 19.23 -2.47 -3.73
N PRO A 267 20.43 -3.07 -3.84
CA PRO A 267 21.49 -2.60 -4.72
C PRO A 267 21.10 -2.48 -6.19
N ASN A 268 21.87 -1.65 -6.91
CA ASN A 268 21.72 -1.40 -8.34
C ASN A 268 22.29 -2.55 -9.19
N ASP A 269 21.83 -3.77 -8.91
CA ASP A 269 22.21 -4.98 -9.59
C ASP A 269 20.96 -5.73 -10.07
N ARG A 270 20.95 -6.09 -11.36
CA ARG A 270 19.81 -6.78 -11.99
C ARG A 270 19.47 -8.09 -11.28
N SER A 271 20.47 -8.91 -10.96
CA SER A 271 20.23 -10.23 -10.36
C SER A 271 19.64 -10.11 -8.96
N ILE A 272 20.11 -9.13 -8.17
CA ILE A 272 19.58 -8.83 -6.84
C ILE A 272 18.14 -8.32 -6.93
N ILE A 273 17.84 -7.42 -7.87
CA ILE A 273 16.48 -6.91 -8.09
C ILE A 273 15.52 -8.04 -8.47
N MET A 274 15.90 -8.89 -9.42
CA MET A 274 15.04 -9.99 -9.86
C MET A 274 14.77 -10.98 -8.71
N LYS A 275 15.80 -11.29 -7.92
CA LYS A 275 15.64 -12.13 -6.72
C LYS A 275 14.70 -11.48 -5.71
N PHE A 276 14.96 -10.22 -5.36
CA PHE A 276 14.13 -9.45 -4.43
C PHE A 276 12.66 -9.45 -4.88
N MET A 277 12.39 -9.08 -6.13
CA MET A 277 11.03 -9.00 -6.65
C MET A 277 10.33 -10.35 -6.69
N SER A 278 11.03 -11.45 -7.00
CA SER A 278 10.41 -12.77 -7.12
C SER A 278 9.66 -13.23 -5.87
N GLU A 279 10.12 -12.82 -4.69
CA GLU A 279 9.56 -13.19 -3.38
C GLU A 279 8.47 -12.22 -2.89
N ILE A 280 8.24 -11.11 -3.60
CA ILE A 280 7.28 -10.08 -3.16
C ILE A 280 5.85 -10.52 -3.48
N PRO A 281 4.96 -10.61 -2.47
CA PRO A 281 3.53 -10.78 -2.71
C PRO A 281 2.98 -9.60 -3.52
N VAL A 282 2.12 -9.86 -4.50
CA VAL A 282 1.62 -8.79 -5.39
C VAL A 282 0.94 -7.67 -4.61
N ARG A 283 0.31 -7.99 -3.47
CA ARG A 283 -0.34 -7.02 -2.58
C ARG A 283 0.58 -5.97 -1.98
N LYS A 284 1.89 -6.23 -1.92
CA LYS A 284 2.90 -5.29 -1.42
C LYS A 284 3.32 -4.28 -2.49
N ILE A 285 2.96 -4.49 -3.75
CA ILE A 285 3.26 -3.58 -4.84
C ILE A 285 2.26 -2.41 -4.85
N ASN A 286 2.76 -1.18 -4.91
CA ASN A 286 1.90 -0.01 -5.05
C ASN A 286 1.08 -0.09 -6.35
N GLY A 287 -0.25 0.06 -6.24
CA GLY A 287 -1.18 -0.14 -7.35
C GLY A 287 -1.98 -1.44 -7.28
N VAL A 288 -1.55 -2.43 -6.49
CA VAL A 288 -2.33 -3.66 -6.23
C VAL A 288 -3.09 -3.54 -4.91
N GLY A 289 -4.36 -3.16 -5.02
CA GLY A 289 -5.31 -3.14 -3.89
C GLY A 289 -5.99 -4.50 -3.66
N ARG A 290 -6.75 -4.63 -2.56
CA ARG A 290 -7.45 -5.88 -2.17
C ARG A 290 -8.30 -6.51 -3.28
N VAL A 291 -8.90 -5.68 -4.13
CA VAL A 291 -9.75 -6.13 -5.24
C VAL A 291 -8.90 -6.77 -6.32
N PHE A 292 -7.85 -6.08 -6.77
CA PHE A 292 -6.99 -6.58 -7.83
C PHE A 292 -6.13 -7.76 -7.34
N GLU A 293 -5.69 -7.75 -6.07
CA GLU A 293 -5.10 -8.92 -5.40
C GLU A 293 -6.01 -10.15 -5.56
N ARG A 294 -7.28 -10.07 -5.15
CA ARG A 294 -8.22 -11.20 -5.23
C ARG A 294 -8.46 -11.66 -6.68
N GLU A 295 -8.51 -10.74 -7.64
CA GLU A 295 -8.61 -11.08 -9.07
C GLU A 295 -7.37 -11.82 -9.59
N LEU A 296 -6.17 -11.42 -9.16
CA LEU A 296 -4.91 -12.05 -9.53
C LEU A 296 -4.74 -13.42 -8.86
N GLU A 297 -5.06 -13.52 -7.57
CA GLU A 297 -4.98 -14.77 -6.82
C GLU A 297 -5.89 -15.85 -7.42
N ALA A 298 -7.08 -15.46 -7.89
CA ALA A 298 -8.02 -16.38 -8.51
C ALA A 298 -7.44 -17.08 -9.76
N ILE A 299 -6.55 -16.41 -10.50
CA ILE A 299 -5.89 -17.00 -11.67
C ILE A 299 -4.50 -17.58 -11.36
N GLY A 300 -4.13 -17.68 -10.07
CA GLY A 300 -2.87 -18.28 -9.61
C GLY A 300 -1.72 -17.30 -9.37
N ILE A 301 -1.93 -15.98 -9.48
CA ILE A 301 -0.87 -14.98 -9.28
C ILE A 301 -0.90 -14.47 -7.83
N LYS A 302 0.05 -14.92 -7.00
CA LYS A 302 0.19 -14.51 -5.59
C LYS A 302 1.45 -13.67 -5.37
N ASN A 303 2.55 -14.05 -6.00
CA ASN A 303 3.84 -13.35 -5.93
C ASN A 303 4.22 -12.74 -7.29
N CYS A 304 5.18 -11.82 -7.31
CA CYS A 304 5.62 -11.23 -8.57
C CYS A 304 6.18 -12.26 -9.56
N SER A 305 6.79 -13.35 -9.07
CA SER A 305 7.27 -14.45 -9.93
C SER A 305 6.15 -15.05 -10.78
N ASP A 306 4.94 -15.16 -10.21
CA ASP A 306 3.81 -15.81 -10.86
C ASP A 306 3.32 -15.00 -12.06
N ILE A 307 3.56 -13.67 -12.06
CA ILE A 307 3.24 -12.80 -13.20
C ILE A 307 3.89 -13.34 -14.48
N PHE A 308 5.14 -13.81 -14.41
CA PHE A 308 5.83 -14.38 -15.57
C PHE A 308 5.23 -15.72 -15.97
N THR A 309 4.93 -16.59 -15.02
CA THR A 309 4.26 -17.88 -15.28
C THR A 309 2.93 -17.69 -16.01
N HIS A 310 2.17 -16.66 -15.64
CA HIS A 310 0.84 -16.36 -16.16
C HIS A 310 0.81 -15.27 -17.24
N ARG A 311 1.96 -14.82 -17.75
CA ARG A 311 2.06 -13.66 -18.66
C ARG A 311 1.20 -13.76 -19.94
N GLY A 312 1.00 -14.98 -20.45
CA GLY A 312 0.16 -15.24 -21.61
C GLY A 312 -1.34 -15.01 -21.40
N VAL A 313 -1.83 -14.99 -20.15
CA VAL A 313 -3.27 -14.75 -19.87
C VAL A 313 -3.57 -13.31 -19.44
N ILE A 314 -2.55 -12.55 -19.01
CA ILE A 314 -2.79 -11.23 -18.38
C ILE A 314 -3.42 -10.24 -19.36
N LEU A 315 -2.91 -10.15 -20.59
CA LEU A 315 -3.43 -9.22 -21.59
C LEU A 315 -4.89 -9.49 -21.97
N PRO A 316 -5.29 -10.73 -22.36
CA PRO A 316 -6.68 -11.00 -22.70
C PRO A 316 -7.65 -10.85 -21.52
N LEU A 317 -7.22 -11.09 -20.28
CA LEU A 317 -8.09 -11.02 -19.10
C LEU A 317 -8.25 -9.59 -18.53
N PHE A 318 -7.19 -8.80 -18.50
CA PHE A 318 -7.17 -7.50 -17.79
C PHE A 318 -6.93 -6.29 -18.68
N GLY A 319 -6.59 -6.50 -19.96
CA GLY A 319 -6.32 -5.45 -20.93
C GLY A 319 -4.96 -4.79 -20.78
N GLU A 320 -4.68 -3.86 -21.71
CA GLU A 320 -3.33 -3.32 -21.97
C GLU A 320 -2.69 -2.61 -20.77
N LYS A 321 -3.46 -1.82 -20.01
CA LYS A 321 -2.93 -1.04 -18.88
C LYS A 321 -2.43 -1.95 -17.76
N CYS A 322 -3.24 -2.94 -17.38
CA CYS A 322 -2.90 -3.92 -16.35
C CYS A 322 -1.74 -4.81 -16.80
N TYR A 323 -1.77 -5.24 -18.06
CA TYR A 323 -0.67 -5.98 -18.68
C TYR A 323 0.67 -5.24 -18.57
N LYS A 324 0.73 -3.98 -19.03
CA LYS A 324 1.96 -3.17 -18.96
C LYS A 324 2.44 -2.98 -17.52
N PHE A 325 1.52 -2.67 -16.61
CA PHE A 325 1.83 -2.52 -15.20
C PHE A 325 2.46 -3.79 -14.62
N LEU A 326 1.85 -4.95 -14.80
CA LEU A 326 2.32 -6.22 -14.24
C LEU A 326 3.65 -6.68 -14.86
N MET A 327 3.86 -6.50 -16.16
CA MET A 327 5.16 -6.82 -16.80
C MET A 327 6.30 -5.98 -16.21
N GLN A 328 6.06 -4.68 -16.00
CA GLN A 328 7.02 -3.82 -15.29
C GLN A 328 7.20 -4.28 -13.83
N CYS A 329 6.15 -4.76 -13.16
CA CYS A 329 6.22 -5.23 -11.77
C CYS A 329 7.09 -6.47 -11.66
N TYR A 330 6.90 -7.44 -12.55
CA TYR A 330 7.74 -8.63 -12.62
C TYR A 330 9.23 -8.28 -12.76
N LEU A 331 9.56 -7.33 -13.63
CA LEU A 331 10.94 -6.88 -13.85
C LEU A 331 11.48 -5.92 -12.77
N GLY A 332 10.67 -5.54 -11.78
CA GLY A 332 11.05 -4.54 -10.77
C GLY A 332 11.31 -3.14 -11.35
N LEU A 333 10.71 -2.81 -12.49
CA LEU A 333 10.88 -1.51 -13.14
C LEU A 333 9.98 -0.45 -12.49
N GLY A 334 10.42 0.81 -12.51
CA GLY A 334 9.69 1.95 -11.98
C GLY A 334 10.33 3.25 -12.46
N SER A 335 9.81 4.40 -12.02
CA SER A 335 10.43 5.67 -12.39
C SER A 335 11.82 5.80 -11.77
N THR A 336 12.82 6.08 -12.62
CA THR A 336 14.17 6.52 -12.20
C THR A 336 14.29 8.04 -12.19
N LYS A 337 13.28 8.74 -12.72
CA LYS A 337 13.19 10.21 -12.76
C LYS A 337 12.27 10.68 -11.64
N ILE A 338 12.86 11.30 -10.63
CA ILE A 338 12.15 11.99 -9.56
C ILE A 338 12.05 13.46 -9.95
N ARG A 339 10.85 14.03 -9.85
CA ARG A 339 10.58 15.42 -10.22
C ARG A 339 9.64 16.07 -9.19
N PRO A 340 9.80 17.36 -8.90
CA PRO A 340 8.87 18.09 -8.04
C PRO A 340 7.42 17.96 -8.52
N VAL A 341 6.47 17.91 -7.59
CA VAL A 341 5.04 17.79 -7.94
C VAL A 341 4.53 19.06 -8.62
N GLU A 342 5.17 20.19 -8.34
CA GLU A 342 4.91 21.51 -8.89
C GLU A 342 5.11 21.57 -10.41
N GLU A 343 5.89 20.64 -10.99
CA GLU A 343 6.02 20.50 -12.44
C GLU A 343 4.79 19.85 -13.10
N SER A 344 3.89 19.26 -12.31
CA SER A 344 2.69 18.61 -12.81
C SER A 344 1.45 19.48 -12.66
N GLU A 345 0.59 19.50 -13.68
CA GLU A 345 -0.65 20.25 -13.64
C GLU A 345 -1.72 19.48 -12.84
N ARG A 346 -2.32 20.15 -11.85
CA ARG A 346 -3.45 19.61 -11.08
C ARG A 346 -4.67 19.46 -12.00
N LYS A 347 -5.23 18.25 -12.08
CA LYS A 347 -6.34 17.92 -12.98
C LYS A 347 -7.74 18.18 -12.40
N SER A 348 -7.89 18.20 -11.08
CA SER A 348 -9.18 18.39 -10.41
C SER A 348 -9.03 18.93 -8.99
N VAL A 349 -10.04 19.66 -8.52
CA VAL A 349 -10.25 20.04 -7.11
C VAL A 349 -11.67 19.65 -6.75
N GLY A 350 -11.86 19.05 -5.58
CA GLY A 350 -13.17 18.64 -5.09
C GLY A 350 -13.23 18.70 -3.57
N THR A 351 -14.41 19.01 -3.06
CA THR A 351 -14.73 19.01 -1.63
C THR A 351 -15.92 18.09 -1.43
N GLU A 352 -15.86 17.26 -0.39
CA GLU A 352 -16.97 16.38 0.00
C GLU A 352 -17.17 16.44 1.50
N ARG A 353 -18.41 16.23 1.94
CA ARG A 353 -18.76 16.16 3.35
C ARG A 353 -19.75 15.04 3.58
N THR A 354 -19.45 14.16 4.52
CA THR A 354 -20.41 13.18 5.04
C THR A 354 -21.22 13.82 6.16
N PHE A 355 -22.53 13.64 6.13
CA PHE A 355 -23.49 14.15 7.12
C PHE A 355 -24.48 13.04 7.49
N ARG A 356 -25.31 13.27 8.51
CA ARG A 356 -26.40 12.36 8.89
C ARG A 356 -27.45 12.30 7.79
N ASP A 357 -28.34 11.32 7.78
CA ASP A 357 -29.44 11.26 6.80
C ASP A 357 -30.25 12.58 6.84
N ILE A 358 -30.44 13.21 5.66
CA ILE A 358 -31.22 14.43 5.43
C ILE A 358 -32.21 14.11 4.32
N ASP A 359 -33.50 14.34 4.61
CA ASP A 359 -34.59 14.07 3.67
C ASP A 359 -35.24 15.35 3.12
N ASP A 360 -34.95 16.51 3.74
CA ASP A 360 -35.47 17.81 3.31
C ASP A 360 -34.56 18.46 2.25
N ILE A 361 -35.18 18.95 1.16
CA ILE A 361 -34.46 19.58 0.05
C ILE A 361 -33.76 20.88 0.47
N ALA A 362 -34.37 21.67 1.36
CA ALA A 362 -33.78 22.92 1.85
C ALA A 362 -32.50 22.64 2.66
N ASP A 363 -32.54 21.64 3.54
CA ASP A 363 -31.37 21.21 4.31
C ASP A 363 -30.26 20.65 3.40
N LEU A 364 -30.61 19.92 2.33
CA LEU A 364 -29.65 19.45 1.33
C LEU A 364 -29.00 20.63 0.56
N GLN A 365 -29.78 21.66 0.24
CA GLN A 365 -29.27 22.87 -0.42
C GLN A 365 -28.30 23.63 0.49
N GLU A 366 -28.63 23.76 1.77
CA GLU A 366 -27.72 24.36 2.76
C GLU A 366 -26.41 23.56 2.87
N MET A 367 -26.50 22.22 2.96
CA MET A 367 -25.31 21.36 2.99
C MET A 367 -24.46 21.47 1.74
N LEU A 368 -25.07 21.62 0.56
CA LEU A 368 -24.36 21.84 -0.70
C LEU A 368 -23.59 23.16 -0.68
N GLN A 369 -24.19 24.24 -0.18
CA GLN A 369 -23.55 25.54 -0.03
C GLN A 369 -22.37 25.45 0.95
N LEU A 370 -22.53 24.79 2.09
CA LEU A 370 -21.48 24.60 3.10
C LEU A 370 -20.32 23.71 2.63
N THR A 371 -20.53 22.87 1.63
CA THR A 371 -19.52 21.94 1.10
C THR A 371 -18.81 22.51 -0.13
N SER A 372 -19.35 23.57 -0.74
CA SER A 372 -18.73 24.20 -1.90
C SER A 372 -17.39 24.87 -1.51
N PRO A 373 -16.31 24.66 -2.30
CA PRO A 373 -14.96 25.14 -1.98
C PRO A 373 -14.80 26.66 -1.95
#